data_AF-A0A7V3HZ96-F1
#
_entry.id   AF-A0A7V3HZ96-F1
#
_cell.length_a   1.000
_cell.length_b   1.000
_cell.length_c   1.000
_cell.angle_alpha   90.00
_cell.angle_beta   90.00
_cell.angle_gamma   90.00
#
_symmetry.space_group_name_H-M   'P 1'
#
loop_
_entity.id
_entity.type
_entity.pdbx_description
1 polymer ?
#
loop_
_entity_poly.entity_id
_entity_poly.type
_entity_poly.pdbx_seq_one_letter_code
_entity_poly.pdbx_strand_id
1 'polypeptide(L)'
;MSTIFDIRNLRLPTLSRASVIIGSLVVMLALVAGYVGFRLYQKLTNNTVVAYFPDANALYAGDKVQIMGLRVGSIDKIEPAGDKMKV
;
A
#
# COMPACT_ATOMS: atom_id res chain seq x y z
N MET A 1 40.92 -27.81 7.46
CA MET A 1 39.77 -28.64 7.04
C MET A 1 38.75 -27.73 6.38
N SER A 2 38.68 -27.72 5.05
CA SER A 2 37.72 -26.94 4.27
C SER A 2 36.57 -27.85 3.83
N THR A 3 35.39 -27.68 4.40
CA THR A 3 34.17 -28.32 3.92
C THR A 3 33.72 -27.62 2.64
N ILE A 4 33.98 -28.27 1.51
CA ILE A 4 33.46 -27.87 0.20
C ILE A 4 31.97 -28.19 0.21
N PHE A 5 31.13 -27.16 0.37
CA PHE A 5 29.69 -27.30 0.15
C PHE A 5 29.44 -27.53 -1.34
N ASP A 6 29.04 -28.75 -1.71
CA ASP A 6 28.71 -29.11 -3.09
C ASP A 6 27.27 -28.69 -3.42
N ILE A 7 27.15 -27.55 -4.09
CA ILE A 7 25.88 -26.91 -4.48
C ILE A 7 25.23 -27.59 -5.69
N ARG A 8 25.94 -28.54 -6.34
CA ARG A 8 25.50 -29.15 -7.61
C ARG A 8 24.46 -30.26 -7.46
N ASN A 9 24.12 -30.65 -6.23
CA ASN A 9 23.20 -31.75 -5.93
C ASN A 9 21.98 -31.35 -5.09
N LEU A 10 21.57 -30.08 -5.15
CA LEU A 10 20.29 -29.63 -4.59
C LEU A 10 19.13 -30.11 -5.48
N ARG A 11 18.75 -31.39 -5.36
CA ARG A 11 17.50 -31.89 -5.94
C ARG A 11 16.34 -31.25 -5.19
N LEU A 12 15.52 -30.47 -5.89
CA LEU A 12 14.27 -29.94 -5.34
C LEU A 12 13.40 -31.13 -4.90
N PRO A 13 12.83 -31.11 -3.68
CA PRO A 13 11.94 -32.17 -3.22
C PRO A 13 10.77 -32.27 -4.20
N THR A 14 10.43 -33.49 -4.62
CA THR A 14 9.30 -33.74 -5.53
C THR A 14 7.99 -33.52 -4.80
N LEU A 15 7.55 -32.25 -4.72
CA LEU A 15 6.27 -31.91 -4.13
C LEU A 15 5.13 -32.45 -5.00
N SER A 16 4.12 -33.05 -4.36
CA SER A 16 2.92 -33.48 -5.06
C SER A 16 2.22 -32.27 -5.70
N ARG A 17 1.59 -32.46 -6.86
CA ARG A 17 0.78 -31.43 -7.53
C ARG A 17 -0.23 -30.80 -6.57
N ALA A 18 -0.85 -31.62 -5.71
CA ALA A 18 -1.78 -31.15 -4.69
C ALA A 18 -1.11 -30.20 -3.68
N SER A 19 0.10 -30.53 -3.19
CA SER A 19 0.84 -29.68 -2.25
C SER A 19 1.21 -28.34 -2.87
N VAL A 20 1.57 -28.32 -4.15
CA VAL A 20 1.86 -27.07 -4.89
C VAL A 20 0.59 -26.22 -5.03
N ILE A 21 -0.53 -26.83 -5.41
CA ILE A 21 -1.81 -26.13 -5.55
C ILE A 21 -2.25 -25.53 -4.21
N ILE A 22 -2.27 -26.33 -3.15
CA ILE A 22 -2.68 -25.88 -1.82
C ILE A 22 -1.73 -24.79 -1.31
N GLY A 23 -0.41 -24.98 -1.45
CA GLY A 23 0.58 -23.98 -1.07
C GLY A 23 0.37 -22.65 -1.80
N SER A 24 0.15 -22.70 -3.12
CA SER A 24 -0.12 -21.50 -3.92
C SER A 24 -1.42 -20.79 -3.50
N LEU A 25 -2.47 -21.56 -3.19
CA LEU A 25 -3.75 -21.02 -2.75
C LEU A 25 -3.63 -20.33 -1.39
N VAL A 26 -2.90 -20.94 -0.45
CA VAL A 26 -2.65 -20.35 0.87
C VAL A 26 -1.87 -19.05 0.75
N VAL A 27 -0.82 -19.02 -0.07
CA VAL A 27 -0.04 -17.79 -0.32
C VAL A 27 -0.93 -16.71 -0.94
N MET A 28 -1.75 -17.07 -1.93
CA MET A 28 -2.67 -16.13 -2.56
C MET A 28 -3.67 -15.54 -1.56
N LEU A 29 -4.29 -16.40 -0.72
CA LEU A 29 -5.22 -15.96 0.31
C LEU A 29 -4.56 -15.06 1.35
N ALA A 30 -3.33 -15.39 1.78
CA ALA A 30 -2.57 -14.56 2.71
C ALA A 30 -2.28 -13.17 2.13
N LEU A 31 -1.92 -13.07 0.85
CA LEU A 31 -1.70 -11.80 0.17
C LEU A 31 -2.99 -10.97 0.08
N VAL A 32 -4.10 -11.60 -0.29
CA VAL A 32 -5.41 -10.93 -0.37
C VAL A 32 -5.84 -10.44 1.02
N ALA A 33 -5.75 -11.29 2.04
CA ALA A 33 -6.09 -10.93 3.42
C ALA A 33 -5.21 -9.79 3.93
N GLY A 34 -3.90 -9.83 3.66
CA GLY A 34 -2.96 -8.76 4.01
C GLY A 34 -3.31 -7.44 3.33
N TYR A 35 -3.59 -7.45 2.02
CA TYR A 35 -3.97 -6.25 1.27
C TYR A 35 -5.28 -5.63 1.78
N VAL A 36 -6.31 -6.46 1.93
CA VAL A 36 -7.63 -6.02 2.41
C VAL A 36 -7.55 -5.52 3.85
N GLY A 37 -6.84 -6.25 4.71
CA GLY A 37 -6.61 -5.85 6.10
C GLY A 37 -5.90 -4.50 6.20
N PHE A 38 -4.86 -4.28 5.40
CA PHE A 38 -4.15 -2.99 5.36
C PHE A 38 -5.05 -1.85 4.90
N ARG A 39 -5.83 -2.04 3.82
CA ARG A 39 -6.80 -1.04 3.34
C ARG A 39 -7.88 -0.72 4.37
N LEU A 40 -8.40 -1.74 5.06
CA LEU A 40 -9.39 -1.56 6.10
C LEU A 40 -8.81 -0.78 7.29
N TYR A 41 -7.60 -1.14 7.73
CA TYR A 41 -6.88 -0.42 8.78
C TYR A 41 -6.70 1.06 8.43
N GLN A 42 -6.26 1.37 7.21
CA GLN A 42 -6.12 2.76 6.74
C GLN A 42 -7.45 3.54 6.79
N LYS A 43 -8.56 2.93 6.36
CA LYS A 43 -9.89 3.57 6.40
C LYS A 43 -10.42 3.79 7.82
N LEU A 44 -10.08 2.90 8.76
CA LEU A 44 -10.53 3.00 10.14
C LEU A 44 -9.72 4.02 10.95
N THR A 45 -8.45 4.24 10.60
CA THR A 45 -7.54 5.12 11.38
C THR A 45 -7.31 6.50 10.76
N ASN A 46 -7.71 6.74 9.50
CA ASN A 46 -7.55 8.02 8.83
C ASN A 46 -8.90 8.58 8.38
N ASN A 47 -9.04 9.90 8.43
CA ASN A 47 -10.19 10.61 7.88
C ASN A 47 -9.73 11.49 6.71
N THR A 48 -10.22 11.21 5.51
CA THR A 48 -9.92 12.00 4.30
C THR A 48 -11.08 12.96 4.06
N VAL A 49 -10.75 14.25 3.97
CA VAL A 49 -11.73 15.32 3.71
C VAL A 49 -11.42 15.93 2.35
N VAL A 50 -12.48 16.33 1.62
CA VAL A 50 -12.37 17.03 0.34
C VAL A 50 -12.80 18.47 0.54
N ALA A 51 -11.99 19.41 0.06
CA ALA A 51 -12.28 20.83 0.07
C ALA A 51 -12.35 21.37 -1.37
N TYR A 52 -13.24 22.33 -1.59
CA TYR A 52 -13.36 23.03 -2.87
C TYR A 52 -12.91 24.48 -2.68
N PHE A 53 -11.90 24.87 -3.42
CA PHE A 53 -11.37 26.23 -3.44
C PHE A 53 -11.65 26.89 -4.79
N PRO A 54 -11.84 28.22 -4.86
CA PRO A 54 -11.86 28.93 -6.14
C PRO A 54 -10.56 28.70 -6.92
N ASP A 55 -9.42 28.81 -6.22
CA ASP A 55 -8.08 28.56 -6.76
C ASP A 55 -7.25 27.77 -5.73
N ALA A 56 -6.31 26.95 -6.19
CA ALA A 56 -5.38 26.17 -5.36
C ALA A 56 -3.92 26.61 -5.57
N ASN A 57 -3.69 27.91 -5.76
CA ASN A 57 -2.36 28.46 -6.00
C ASN A 57 -1.42 28.17 -4.82
N ALA A 58 -0.20 27.73 -5.13
CA ALA A 58 0.83 27.37 -4.15
C ALA A 58 0.45 26.21 -3.19
N LEU A 59 -0.58 25.42 -3.52
CA LEU A 59 -0.82 24.13 -2.90
C LEU A 59 -0.30 23.02 -3.81
N TYR A 60 0.34 22.02 -3.22
CA TYR A 60 0.88 20.88 -3.94
C TYR A 60 0.51 19.57 -3.24
N ALA A 61 0.44 18.48 -4.01
CA ALA A 61 0.33 17.15 -3.45
C ALA A 61 1.55 16.85 -2.55
N GLY A 62 1.28 16.36 -1.34
CA GLY A 62 2.27 16.14 -0.29
C GLY A 62 2.46 17.30 0.68
N ASP A 63 1.91 18.50 0.40
CA ASP A 63 1.98 19.62 1.33
C ASP A 63 1.30 19.28 2.65
N LYS A 64 1.85 19.81 3.75
CA LYS A 64 1.37 19.55 5.10
C LYS A 64 0.00 20.21 5.34
N VAL A 65 -0.92 19.45 5.91
CA VAL A 65 -2.17 19.98 6.47
C VAL A 65 -1.98 20.19 7.97
N GLN A 66 -2.31 21.37 8.47
CA GLN A 66 -2.06 21.77 9.85
C GLN A 66 -3.30 22.31 10.56
N ILE A 67 -3.45 21.98 11.84
CA ILE A 67 -4.44 22.57 12.75
C ILE A 67 -3.67 23.26 13.87
N MET A 68 -3.88 24.56 14.05
CA MET A 68 -3.15 25.37 15.04
C MET A 68 -1.62 25.21 14.93
N GLY A 69 -1.10 25.10 13.69
CA GLY A 69 0.33 24.91 13.40
C GLY A 69 0.86 23.48 13.57
N LEU A 70 0.07 22.54 14.11
CA LEU A 70 0.46 21.13 14.24
C LEU A 70 0.07 20.35 12.99
N ARG A 71 0.99 19.52 12.48
CA ARG A 71 0.74 18.67 11.30
C ARG A 71 -0.25 17.57 11.65
N VAL A 72 -1.31 17.46 10.86
CA VAL A 72 -2.35 16.42 11.00
C VAL A 72 -2.50 15.55 9.75
N GLY A 73 -1.90 15.94 8.63
CA GLY A 73 -1.98 15.17 7.38
C GLY A 73 -1.17 15.80 6.25
N SER A 74 -1.53 15.43 5.03
CA SER A 74 -1.00 16.01 3.80
C SER A 74 -2.07 16.07 2.72
N ILE A 75 -1.88 16.94 1.73
CA ILE A 75 -2.73 17.00 0.53
C ILE A 75 -2.44 15.77 -0.34
N ASP A 76 -3.47 15.00 -0.68
CA ASP A 76 -3.30 13.81 -1.52
C ASP A 76 -3.20 14.18 -3.00
N LYS A 77 -4.12 15.01 -3.48
CA LYS A 77 -4.18 15.43 -4.90
C LYS A 77 -4.96 16.71 -5.07
N ILE A 78 -4.75 17.36 -6.21
CA ILE A 78 -5.44 18.59 -6.60
C ILE A 78 -5.95 18.38 -8.02
N GLU A 79 -7.27 18.47 -8.23
CA GLU A 79 -7.92 18.19 -9.51
C GLU A 79 -8.89 19.33 -9.85
N PRO A 80 -8.96 19.79 -11.11
CA PRO A 80 -10.00 20.72 -11.56
C PRO A 80 -11.40 20.10 -11.42
N ALA A 81 -12.35 20.86 -10.89
CA ALA A 81 -13.74 20.49 -10.72
C ALA A 81 -14.65 21.64 -11.16
N GLY A 82 -14.76 21.83 -12.48
CA GLY A 82 -15.52 22.93 -13.07
C GLY A 82 -14.80 24.27 -12.89
N ASP A 83 -15.45 25.21 -12.20
CA ASP A 83 -14.95 26.54 -11.84
C ASP A 83 -14.14 26.56 -10.53
N LYS A 84 -13.87 25.38 -9.95
CA LYS A 84 -13.21 25.21 -8.66
C LYS A 84 -12.09 24.18 -8.74
N MET A 85 -11.22 24.23 -7.75
CA MET A 85 -10.20 23.22 -7.50
C MET A 85 -10.66 22.30 -6.37
N LYS A 86 -10.71 21.01 -6.66
CA LYS A 86 -10.95 19.95 -5.67
C LYS A 86 -9.62 19.53 -5.07
N VAL A 87 -9.49 19.70 -3.78
CA VAL A 87 -8.31 19.37 -2.96
C VAL A 87 -8.68 18.31 -1.95
#